data_AF-A0A1F4UT54-F1
#
_entry.id   AF-A0A1F4UT54-F1
#
_cell.length_a   1.000
_cell.length_b   1.000
_cell.length_c   1.000
_cell.angle_alpha   90.00
_cell.angle_beta   90.00
_cell.angle_gamma   90.00
#
_symmetry.space_group_name_H-M   'P 1'
#
loop_
_entity.id
_entity.type
_entity.pdbx_description
1 polymer ?
#
loop_
_entity_poly.entity_id
_entity_poly.type
_entity_poly.pdbx_seq_one_letter_code
_entity_poly.pdbx_strand_id
1 'polypeptide(L)'
;MPEQLQLLIEKFWDPWIIFGFSAQFVFFMRFVVQWWVSEKKKQSVIPVAFWYLSIAGSLMILVYSIRQQDIVFTTASVLNTMIYIRNLMLIHSNRKSNKVVPES
;
A
#
# COMPACT_ATOMS: atom_id res chain seq x y z
N MET A 1 11.57 19.84 32.36
CA MET A 1 11.07 18.89 31.34
C MET A 1 11.82 19.18 30.06
N PRO A 2 12.49 18.22 29.41
CA PRO A 2 13.43 18.53 28.33
C PRO A 2 12.65 19.11 27.14
N GLU A 3 13.02 20.30 26.67
CA GLU A 3 12.38 21.03 25.55
C GLU A 3 12.25 20.18 24.27
N GLN A 4 13.16 19.22 24.08
CA GLN A 4 13.12 18.23 23.00
C GLN A 4 11.85 17.37 23.01
N LEU A 5 11.31 17.03 24.19
CA LEU A 5 10.08 16.23 24.30
C LEU A 5 8.85 17.04 23.87
N GLN A 6 8.82 18.33 24.20
CA GLN A 6 7.72 19.22 23.79
C GLN A 6 7.72 19.43 22.27
N LEU A 7 8.90 19.68 21.68
CA LEU A 7 9.06 19.78 20.23
C LEU A 7 8.65 18.51 19.50
N LEU A 8 8.97 17.33 20.04
CA LEU A 8 8.51 16.06 19.47
C LEU A 8 6.99 15.95 19.52
N ILE A 9 6.37 16.24 20.66
CA ILE A 9 4.92 16.15 20.85
C ILE A 9 4.18 17.10 19.89
N GLU A 10 4.63 18.35 19.75
CA GLU A 10 4.01 19.29 18.80
C GLU A 10 4.12 18.80 17.35
N LYS A 11 5.27 18.20 17.00
CA LYS A 11 5.50 17.63 15.67
C LYS A 11 4.55 16.45 15.37
N PHE A 12 4.13 15.68 16.37
CA PHE A 12 3.14 14.60 16.19
C PHE A 12 1.73 15.11 15.85
N TRP A 13 1.39 16.34 16.24
CA TRP A 13 0.10 16.96 15.92
C TRP A 13 0.06 17.63 14.54
N ASP A 14 1.19 17.66 13.81
CA ASP A 14 1.21 18.13 12.43
C ASP A 14 0.31 17.23 11.55
N PRO A 15 -0.74 17.79 10.90
CA PRO A 15 -1.62 17.03 10.02
C PRO A 15 -0.87 16.24 8.93
N TRP A 16 0.28 16.73 8.47
CA TRP A 16 1.12 16.05 7.48
C TRP A 16 1.81 14.81 8.04
N ILE A 17 2.21 14.85 9.31
CA ILE A 17 2.81 13.69 9.98
C ILE A 17 1.74 12.64 10.26
N ILE A 18 0.56 13.06 10.71
CA ILE A 18 -0.60 12.17 10.87
C ILE A 18 -0.94 11.51 9.52
N PHE A 19 -0.92 12.27 8.43
CA PHE A 19 -1.13 11.75 7.08
C PHE A 19 -0.05 10.74 6.67
N GLY A 20 1.24 11.05 6.91
CA GLY A 20 2.35 10.14 6.64
C GLY A 20 2.25 8.82 7.43
N PHE A 21 1.88 8.89 8.71
CA PHE A 21 1.60 7.71 9.53
C PHE A 21 0.39 6.93 9.03
N SER A 22 -0.67 7.61 8.60
CA SER A 22 -1.85 6.97 8.02
C SER A 22 -1.51 6.26 6.71
N ALA A 23 -0.67 6.87 5.87
CA ALA A 23 -0.18 6.26 4.63
C ALA A 23 0.62 4.99 4.92
N GLN A 24 1.53 5.04 5.89
CA GLN A 24 2.29 3.89 6.36
C GLN A 24 1.39 2.80 6.96
N PHE A 25 0.37 3.18 7.74
CA PHE A 25 -0.58 2.24 8.31
C PHE A 25 -1.36 1.48 7.23
N VAL A 26 -1.90 2.19 6.22
CA VAL A 26 -2.57 1.57 5.07
C VAL A 26 -1.62 0.65 4.30
N PHE A 27 -0.38 1.09 4.10
CA PHE A 27 0.64 0.29 3.42
C PHE A 27 1.01 -0.96 4.22
N PHE A 28 1.05 -0.89 5.56
CA PHE A 28 1.30 -2.05 6.42
C PHE A 28 0.12 -3.03 6.45
N MET A 29 -1.12 -2.51 6.38
CA MET A 29 -2.34 -3.31 6.40
C MET A 29 -2.36 -4.38 5.28
N ARG A 30 -1.65 -4.17 4.18
CA ARG A 30 -1.51 -5.17 3.11
C ARG A 30 -0.95 -6.50 3.62
N PHE A 31 0.02 -6.46 4.52
CA PHE A 31 0.65 -7.66 5.07
C PHE A 31 -0.29 -8.35 6.05
N VAL A 32 -1.02 -7.57 6.85
CA VAL A 32 -2.06 -8.08 7.74
C VAL A 32 -3.14 -8.81 6.94
N VAL A 33 -3.64 -8.20 5.86
CA VAL A 33 -4.65 -8.82 4.99
C VAL A 33 -4.10 -10.06 4.28
N GLN A 34 -2.86 -10.03 3.79
CA GLN A 34 -2.23 -11.18 3.16
C GLN A 34 -2.06 -12.34 4.14
N TRP A 35 -1.57 -12.07 5.34
CA TRP A 35 -1.40 -13.06 6.40
C TRP A 35 -2.75 -13.66 6.78
N TRP A 36 -3.75 -12.83 7.05
CA TRP A 36 -5.09 -13.31 7.44
C TRP A 36 -5.72 -14.22 6.37
N VAL A 37 -5.64 -13.85 5.09
CA VAL A 37 -6.17 -14.68 4.01
C VAL A 37 -5.34 -15.96 3.81
N SER A 38 -4.02 -15.89 3.99
CA SER A 38 -3.14 -17.04 3.87
C SER A 38 -3.38 -18.05 4.99
N GLU A 39 -3.58 -17.59 6.21
CA GLU A 39 -3.91 -18.43 7.37
C GLU A 39 -5.25 -19.14 7.15
N LYS A 40 -6.27 -18.39 6.71
CA LYS A 40 -7.59 -18.94 6.40
C LYS A 40 -7.55 -20.02 5.32
N LYS A 41 -6.61 -19.93 4.37
CA LYS A 41 -6.46 -20.87 3.25
C LYS A 41 -5.35 -21.91 3.44
N LYS A 42 -4.56 -21.81 4.52
CA LYS A 42 -3.36 -22.63 4.78
C LYS A 42 -2.40 -22.69 3.59
N GLN A 43 -2.32 -21.60 2.83
CA GLN A 43 -1.51 -21.49 1.61
C GLN A 43 -0.91 -20.09 1.53
N SER A 44 0.32 -19.97 1.04
CA SER A 44 0.93 -18.67 0.78
C SER A 44 0.30 -18.04 -0.46
N VAL A 45 -0.78 -17.28 -0.26
CA VAL A 45 -1.54 -16.63 -1.34
C VAL A 45 -1.52 -15.13 -1.21
N ILE A 46 -1.41 -14.43 -2.33
CA ILE A 46 -1.51 -12.97 -2.39
C ILE A 46 -2.95 -12.60 -2.76
N PRO A 47 -3.78 -12.10 -1.82
CA PRO A 47 -5.16 -11.74 -2.13
C PRO A 47 -5.23 -10.53 -3.06
N VAL A 48 -6.31 -10.41 -3.84
CA VAL A 48 -6.51 -9.23 -4.71
C VAL A 48 -6.51 -7.93 -3.90
N ALA A 49 -7.05 -7.98 -2.68
CA ALA A 49 -7.05 -6.86 -1.74
C ALA A 49 -5.63 -6.33 -1.41
N PHE A 50 -4.59 -7.18 -1.46
CA PHE A 50 -3.20 -6.77 -1.27
C PHE A 50 -2.79 -5.72 -2.32
N TRP A 51 -3.18 -5.93 -3.57
CA TRP A 51 -2.82 -5.03 -4.67
C TRP A 51 -3.56 -3.70 -4.57
N TYR A 52 -4.85 -3.72 -4.20
CA TYR A 52 -5.61 -2.49 -3.96
C TYR A 52 -5.05 -1.67 -2.79
N LEU A 53 -4.75 -2.32 -1.65
CA LEU A 53 -4.12 -1.64 -0.51
C LEU A 53 -2.75 -1.09 -0.85
N SER A 54 -1.97 -1.82 -1.66
CA SER A 54 -0.65 -1.37 -2.08
C SER A 54 -0.71 -0.13 -2.97
N ILE A 55 -1.69 -0.05 -3.90
CA ILE A 55 -1.94 1.15 -4.72
C ILE A 55 -2.41 2.31 -3.83
N ALA A 56 -3.36 2.08 -2.93
CA ALA A 56 -3.86 3.13 -2.04
C ALA A 56 -2.74 3.69 -1.15
N GLY A 57 -1.97 2.80 -0.52
CA GLY A 57 -0.83 3.18 0.32
C GLY A 57 0.27 3.90 -0.46
N SER A 58 0.64 3.42 -1.66
CA SER A 58 1.67 4.08 -2.47
C SER A 58 1.24 5.44 -2.98
N LEU A 59 -0.04 5.64 -3.31
CA LEU A 59 -0.58 6.96 -3.67
C LEU A 59 -0.57 7.92 -2.48
N MET A 60 -0.93 7.46 -1.27
CA MET A 60 -0.83 8.29 -0.08
C MET A 60 0.62 8.67 0.23
N ILE A 61 1.55 7.71 0.17
CA ILE A 61 2.99 7.97 0.35
C ILE A 61 3.51 8.93 -0.73
N LEU A 62 3.05 8.82 -1.97
CA LEU A 62 3.43 9.73 -3.05
C LEU A 62 3.05 11.17 -2.73
N VAL A 63 1.80 11.41 -2.30
CA VAL A 63 1.32 12.75 -1.89
C VAL A 63 2.18 13.30 -0.74
N TYR A 64 2.47 12.47 0.26
CA TYR A 64 3.34 12.84 1.38
C TYR A 64 4.78 13.16 0.93
N SER A 65 5.36 12.34 0.06
CA SER A 65 6.76 12.44 -0.36
C SER A 65 7.01 13.66 -1.25
N ILE A 66 6.06 14.01 -2.11
CA ILE A 66 6.10 15.25 -2.91
C ILE A 66 6.13 16.46 -1.98
N ARG A 67 5.30 16.47 -0.93
CA ARG A 67 5.26 17.54 0.06
C ARG A 67 6.54 17.66 0.87
N GLN A 68 7.16 16.53 1.20
CA GLN A 68 8.45 16.47 1.89
C GLN A 68 9.64 16.74 0.96
N GLN A 69 9.41 16.94 -0.34
CA GLN A 69 10.44 17.09 -1.37
C GLN A 69 11.44 15.92 -1.40
N ASP A 70 10.98 14.73 -1.00
CA ASP A 70 11.79 13.53 -0.99
C ASP A 70 11.67 12.82 -2.34
N ILE A 71 12.68 13.02 -3.19
CA ILE A 71 12.71 12.46 -4.53
C ILE A 71 12.84 10.92 -4.54
N VAL A 72 13.48 10.35 -3.51
CA VAL A 72 13.71 8.91 -3.42
C VAL A 72 12.38 8.20 -3.13
N PHE A 73 11.62 8.68 -2.14
CA PHE A 73 10.31 8.10 -1.86
C PHE A 73 9.28 8.38 -2.95
N THR A 74 9.35 9.56 -3.58
CA THR A 74 8.47 9.92 -4.70
C THR A 74 8.68 8.96 -5.88
N THR A 75 9.91 8.79 -6.36
CA THR A 75 10.23 7.89 -7.48
C THR A 75 9.91 6.44 -7.15
N ALA A 76 10.24 5.97 -5.94
CA ALA A 76 9.89 4.64 -5.48
C ALA A 76 8.37 4.41 -5.46
N SER A 77 7.59 5.39 -4.98
CA SER A 77 6.12 5.29 -4.90
C SER A 77 5.47 5.25 -6.28
N VAL A 78 5.97 6.02 -7.25
CA VAL A 78 5.52 5.97 -8.64
C VAL A 78 5.77 4.59 -9.25
N LEU A 79 7.01 4.08 -9.15
CA LEU A 79 7.38 2.77 -9.69
C LEU A 79 6.57 1.64 -9.05
N ASN A 80 6.41 1.66 -7.72
CA ASN A 80 5.59 0.70 -6.98
C ASN A 80 4.14 0.70 -7.48
N THR A 81 3.54 1.89 -7.63
CA THR A 81 2.16 2.04 -8.10
C THR A 81 1.99 1.42 -9.49
N MET A 82 2.92 1.67 -10.42
CA MET A 82 2.88 1.07 -11.76
C MET A 82 2.95 -0.46 -11.73
N ILE A 83 3.84 -1.02 -10.91
CA ILE A 83 3.97 -2.48 -10.76
C ILE A 83 2.68 -3.07 -10.19
N TYR A 84 2.08 -2.43 -9.19
CA TYR A 84 0.84 -2.91 -8.56
C TYR A 84 -0.35 -2.88 -9.52
N ILE A 85 -0.48 -1.81 -10.31
CA ILE A 85 -1.51 -1.71 -11.36
C ILE A 85 -1.33 -2.82 -12.39
N ARG A 86 -0.10 -3.01 -12.90
CA ARG A 86 0.20 -4.07 -13.88
C ARG A 86 -0.17 -5.46 -13.35
N ASN A 87 0.21 -5.76 -12.10
CA ASN A 87 -0.10 -7.06 -11.48
C ASN A 87 -1.60 -7.25 -11.30
N LEU A 88 -2.33 -6.19 -10.94
CA LEU A 88 -3.78 -6.22 -10.86
C LEU A 88 -4.41 -6.47 -12.25
N MET A 89 -3.91 -5.84 -13.31
CA MET A 89 -4.38 -6.08 -14.68
C MET A 89 -4.17 -7.52 -15.14
N LEU A 90 -3.01 -8.11 -14.84
CA LEU A 90 -2.71 -9.51 -15.16
C LEU A 90 -3.68 -10.46 -14.45
N ILE A 91 -3.99 -10.21 -13.17
CA ILE A 91 -4.96 -11.01 -12.41
C ILE A 91 -6.36 -10.93 -13.04
N HIS A 92 -6.80 -9.74 -13.47
CA HIS A 92 -8.10 -9.56 -14.11
C HIS A 92 -8.16 -10.22 -15.50
N SER A 93 -7.07 -10.16 -16.27
CA SER A 93 -6.98 -10.80 -17.58
C SER A 93 -7.04 -12.33 -17.47
N ASN A 94 -6.28 -12.92 -16.55
CA ASN A 94 -6.29 -14.37 -16.32
C ASN A 94 -7.67 -14.88 -15.83
N ARG A 95 -8.39 -14.08 -15.03
CA ARG A 95 -9.78 -14.41 -14.64
C ARG A 95 -10.76 -14.40 -15.81
N LYS A 96 -10.55 -13.57 -16.83
CA LYS A 96 -11.36 -13.58 -18.05
C LYS A 96 -11.07 -14.81 -18.91
N SER A 97 -9.80 -15.19 -19.05
CA SER A 97 -9.40 -16.35 -19.86
C SER A 97 -9.91 -17.69 -19.28
N ASN A 98 -9.85 -17.89 -17.96
CA ASN A 98 -10.35 -19.11 -17.31
C ASN A 98 -11.88 -19.29 -17.34
N LYS A 99 -12.65 -18.30 -17.80
CA LYS A 99 -14.11 -18.42 -17.98
C LYS A 99 -14.52 -18.86 -19.39
N VAL A 100 -13.57 -19.03 -20.32
CA VAL A 100 -13.83 -19.25 -21.75
C VAL A 100 -13.62 -20.72 -22.17
N VAL A 101 -13.50 -21.65 -21.23
CA VAL A 101 -13.63 -23.09 -21.53
C VAL A 101 -15.01 -23.55 -21.06
N PRO A 102 -16.03 -23.60 -21.92
CA PRO A 102 -17.22 -24.38 -21.63
C PRO A 102 -16.80 -25.85 -21.68
N GLU A 103 -17.05 -26.58 -20.58
CA GLU A 103 -16.97 -28.05 -20.57
C GLU A 103 -17.85 -28.58 -21.71
N SER A 104 -17.21 -29.30 -22.65
CA SER A 104 -17.84 -30.07 -23.72
C SER A 104 -17.96 -31.53 -23.30
#